data_AF-A0A921EZA1-F1
#
_entry.id   AF-A0A921EZA1-F1
#
_cell.length_a   1.000
_cell.length_b   1.000
_cell.length_c   1.000
_cell.angle_alpha   90.00
_cell.angle_beta   90.00
_cell.angle_gamma   90.00
#
_symmetry.space_group_name_H-M   'P 1'
#
loop_
_entity.id
_entity.type
_entity.pdbx_description
1 polymer ?
#
loop_
_entity_poly.entity_id
_entity_poly.type
_entity_poly.pdbx_seq_one_letter_code
_entity_poly.pdbx_strand_id
1 'polypeptide(L)'
;MTEQTDEQLLAQIRESQDSPALRVLFERYRPVLYKLQSRYFIPGYDRDDWDQEALLVFCRVVQRFEVSRGKSFGGFYRQALRFRVYDLIRRSQTKKRLEGQRAVSLEANRTYVSETVGDSRWHLREALEVQEAVATLPRRLSPVEHAVFGDLLRGHSLQHISHGRQLTMPQVTGAVHRSRVKLRELLAE
;
A
#
# COMPACT_ATOMS: atom_id res chain seq x y z
N MET A 1 -27.58 2.81 47.75
CA MET A 1 -27.69 3.54 46.48
C MET A 1 -28.50 2.66 45.53
N THR A 2 -29.63 3.13 45.05
CA THR A 2 -30.50 2.40 44.13
C THR A 2 -29.76 2.15 42.81
N GLU A 3 -29.47 0.89 42.49
CA GLU A 3 -28.92 0.52 41.18
C GLU A 3 -29.92 0.91 40.09
N GLN A 4 -29.53 1.79 39.18
CA GLN A 4 -30.34 2.14 38.01
C GLN A 4 -30.53 0.91 37.13
N THR A 5 -31.75 0.70 36.63
CA THR A 5 -32.04 -0.43 35.75
C THR A 5 -31.45 -0.20 34.35
N ASP A 6 -31.30 -1.27 33.58
CA ASP A 6 -30.79 -1.17 32.21
C ASP A 6 -31.69 -0.27 31.35
N GLU A 7 -33.01 -0.33 31.53
CA GLU A 7 -33.97 0.49 30.80
C GLU A 7 -33.80 1.99 31.11
N GLN A 8 -33.52 2.33 32.37
CA GLN A 8 -33.27 3.71 32.78
C GLN A 8 -31.99 4.25 32.16
N LEU A 9 -30.91 3.46 32.19
CA LEU A 9 -29.65 3.83 31.56
C LEU A 9 -29.79 3.98 30.04
N LEU A 10 -30.53 3.07 29.39
CA LEU A 10 -30.81 3.14 27.96
C LEU A 10 -31.63 4.39 27.58
N ALA A 11 -32.60 4.78 28.41
CA ALA A 11 -33.36 6.01 28.20
C ALA A 11 -32.46 7.25 28.25
N GLN A 12 -31.58 7.34 29.26
CA GLN A 12 -30.63 8.45 29.41
C GLN A 12 -29.66 8.57 28.23
N ILE A 13 -29.19 7.43 27.69
CA ILE A 13 -28.28 7.43 26.53
C ILE A 13 -28.99 7.91 25.26
N ARG A 14 -30.31 7.72 25.15
CA ARG A 14 -31.09 8.21 24.00
C ARG A 14 -31.34 9.71 24.06
N GLU A 15 -31.48 10.26 25.26
CA GLU A 15 -31.64 11.69 25.46
C GLU A 15 -30.33 12.45 25.24
N SER A 16 -29.19 11.86 25.64
CA SER A 16 -27.86 12.44 25.44
C SER A 16 -26.83 11.37 25.09
N GLN A 17 -26.19 11.52 23.92
CA GLN A 17 -25.13 10.61 23.47
C GLN A 17 -23.88 10.68 24.38
N ASP A 18 -23.64 11.81 25.03
CA ASP A 18 -22.54 12.01 25.98
C ASP A 18 -22.91 11.60 27.42
N SER A 19 -24.02 10.90 27.60
CA SER A 19 -24.48 10.49 28.92
C SER A 19 -23.47 9.54 29.60
N PRO A 20 -23.10 9.79 30.87
CA PRO A 20 -22.25 8.88 31.64
C PRO A 20 -22.88 7.49 31.79
N ALA A 21 -24.20 7.36 31.57
CA ALA A 21 -24.93 6.10 31.56
C ALA A 21 -24.37 5.08 30.55
N LEU A 22 -23.77 5.54 29.43
CA LEU A 22 -23.17 4.63 28.45
C LEU A 22 -22.00 3.86 29.05
N ARG A 23 -21.11 4.55 29.78
CA ARG A 23 -19.96 3.92 30.45
C ARG A 23 -20.44 2.98 31.54
N VAL A 24 -21.40 3.40 32.35
CA VAL A 24 -21.97 2.56 33.43
C VAL A 24 -22.56 1.26 32.87
N LEU A 25 -23.37 1.37 31.80
CA LEU A 25 -23.98 0.19 31.18
C LEU A 25 -22.93 -0.68 30.47
N PHE A 26 -21.91 -0.08 29.85
CA PHE A 26 -20.82 -0.83 29.21
C PHE A 26 -20.04 -1.66 30.23
N GLU A 27 -19.64 -1.07 31.36
CA GLU A 27 -18.93 -1.77 32.44
C GLU A 27 -19.79 -2.91 33.02
N ARG A 28 -21.09 -2.68 33.21
CA ARG A 28 -22.05 -3.74 33.63
C ARG A 28 -22.05 -4.93 32.67
N TYR A 29 -21.89 -4.69 31.38
CA TYR A 29 -21.90 -5.73 30.34
C TYR A 29 -20.51 -6.18 29.89
N ARG A 30 -19.44 -5.65 30.48
CA ARG A 30 -18.05 -6.03 30.19
C ARG A 30 -17.74 -7.53 30.37
N PRO A 31 -18.35 -8.25 31.33
CA PRO A 31 -18.19 -9.70 31.42
C PRO A 31 -18.60 -10.47 30.14
N VAL A 32 -19.50 -9.92 29.32
CA VAL A 32 -19.86 -10.50 28.02
C VAL A 32 -18.67 -10.45 27.06
N LEU A 33 -17.96 -9.31 27.01
CA LEU A 33 -16.73 -9.17 26.23
C LEU A 33 -15.70 -10.21 26.69
N TYR A 34 -15.39 -10.25 28.00
CA TYR A 34 -14.38 -11.17 28.52
C TYR A 34 -14.68 -12.65 28.22
N LYS A 35 -15.96 -13.04 28.27
CA LYS A 35 -16.38 -14.40 27.91
C LYS A 35 -16.21 -14.72 26.43
N LEU A 36 -16.35 -13.73 25.54
CA LEU A 36 -16.09 -13.93 24.11
C LEU A 36 -14.58 -13.92 23.83
N GLN A 37 -13.84 -13.00 24.44
CA GLN A 37 -12.39 -12.88 24.29
C GLN A 37 -11.67 -14.15 24.76
N SER A 38 -12.12 -14.80 25.83
CA SER A 38 -11.53 -16.07 26.29
C SER A 38 -11.83 -17.25 25.37
N ARG A 39 -12.87 -17.15 24.53
CA ARG A 39 -13.33 -18.23 23.65
C ARG A 39 -12.79 -18.12 22.23
N TYR A 40 -12.48 -16.91 21.77
CA TYR A 40 -12.15 -16.64 20.38
C TYR A 40 -10.81 -15.93 20.27
N PHE A 41 -9.97 -16.40 19.35
CA PHE A 41 -8.72 -15.76 18.98
C PHE A 41 -8.91 -14.98 17.67
N ILE A 42 -8.58 -13.69 17.69
CA ILE A 42 -8.55 -12.84 16.49
C ILE A 42 -7.08 -12.51 16.21
N PRO A 43 -6.52 -12.97 15.07
CA PRO A 43 -5.13 -12.71 14.73
C PRO A 43 -4.84 -11.20 14.65
N GLY A 44 -3.79 -10.76 15.36
CA GLY A 44 -3.33 -9.38 15.38
C GLY A 44 -4.14 -8.43 16.27
N TYR A 45 -5.05 -8.94 17.10
CA TYR A 45 -5.80 -8.15 18.07
C TYR A 45 -5.23 -8.34 19.47
N ASP A 46 -4.98 -7.23 20.16
CA ASP A 46 -4.65 -7.19 21.58
C ASP A 46 -5.87 -6.86 22.46
N ARG A 47 -5.64 -6.65 23.77
CA ARG A 47 -6.73 -6.34 24.70
C ARG A 47 -7.42 -5.01 24.39
N ASP A 48 -6.67 -4.01 23.97
CA ASP A 48 -7.20 -2.69 23.71
C ASP A 48 -8.04 -2.70 22.43
N ASP A 49 -7.62 -3.47 21.41
CA ASP A 49 -8.42 -3.70 20.20
C ASP A 49 -9.76 -4.37 20.52
N TRP A 50 -9.77 -5.35 21.43
CA TRP A 50 -10.98 -6.01 21.90
C TRP A 50 -11.93 -5.06 22.61
N ASP A 51 -11.41 -4.22 23.52
CA ASP A 51 -12.20 -3.22 24.23
C ASP A 51 -12.80 -2.18 23.26
N GLN A 52 -12.02 -1.72 22.27
CA GLN A 52 -12.50 -0.78 21.26
C GLN A 52 -13.62 -1.38 20.39
N GLU A 53 -13.44 -2.59 19.86
CA GLU A 53 -14.46 -3.25 19.05
C GLU A 53 -15.75 -3.51 19.84
N ALA A 54 -15.61 -3.92 21.10
CA ALA A 54 -16.75 -4.10 21.99
C ALA A 54 -17.50 -2.80 22.21
N LEU A 55 -16.79 -1.69 22.46
CA LEU A 55 -17.40 -0.39 22.65
C LEU A 55 -18.11 0.09 21.37
N LEU A 56 -17.51 -0.07 20.19
CA LEU A 56 -18.13 0.28 18.91
C LEU A 56 -19.42 -0.51 18.66
N VAL A 57 -19.41 -1.81 18.95
CA VAL A 57 -20.62 -2.66 18.88
C VAL A 57 -21.65 -2.19 19.90
N PHE A 58 -21.22 -1.91 21.13
CA PHE A 58 -22.10 -1.52 22.22
C PHE A 58 -22.84 -0.21 21.91
N CYS A 59 -22.13 0.83 21.44
CA CYS A 59 -22.75 2.09 21.01
C CYS A 59 -23.83 1.88 19.96
N ARG A 60 -23.56 1.02 18.97
CA ARG A 60 -24.54 0.68 17.92
C ARG A 60 -25.73 -0.10 18.47
N VAL A 61 -25.50 -1.00 19.41
CA VAL A 61 -26.53 -1.84 20.04
C VAL A 61 -27.46 -0.99 20.90
N VAL A 62 -26.94 -0.06 21.70
CA VAL A 62 -27.74 0.86 22.53
C VAL A 62 -28.70 1.70 21.69
N GLN A 63 -28.23 2.21 20.55
CA GLN A 63 -29.07 3.00 19.64
C GLN A 63 -30.16 2.18 18.95
N ARG A 64 -29.92 0.89 18.68
CA ARG A 64 -30.82 0.02 17.89
C ARG A 64 -31.69 -0.92 18.72
N PHE A 65 -31.45 -1.02 20.03
CA PHE A 65 -32.19 -1.92 20.88
C PHE A 65 -33.65 -1.47 21.00
N GLU A 66 -34.60 -2.38 20.82
CA GLU A 66 -36.02 -2.11 20.97
C GLU A 66 -36.63 -3.11 21.96
N VAL A 67 -37.15 -2.60 23.09
CA VAL A 67 -37.75 -3.41 24.16
C VAL A 67 -38.92 -4.26 23.62
N SER A 68 -39.67 -3.74 22.64
CA SER A 68 -40.80 -4.41 22.00
C SER A 68 -40.42 -5.71 21.28
N ARG A 69 -39.14 -5.94 20.95
CA ARG A 69 -38.67 -7.16 20.26
C ARG A 69 -38.43 -8.35 21.19
N GLY A 70 -38.73 -8.22 22.48
CA GLY A 70 -38.78 -9.33 23.45
C GLY A 70 -37.44 -9.98 23.79
N LYS A 71 -36.31 -9.39 23.40
CA LYS A 71 -34.96 -9.87 23.77
C LYS A 71 -34.40 -9.00 24.88
N SER A 72 -33.73 -9.61 25.86
CA SER A 72 -32.97 -8.84 26.85
C SER A 72 -31.81 -8.09 26.18
N PHE A 73 -31.48 -6.90 26.69
CA PHE A 73 -30.40 -6.09 26.17
C PHE A 73 -29.07 -6.86 26.13
N GLY A 74 -28.73 -7.55 27.22
CA GLY A 74 -27.54 -8.41 27.28
C GLY A 74 -27.52 -9.54 26.25
N GLY A 75 -28.67 -10.13 25.93
CA GLY A 75 -28.79 -11.12 24.86
C GLY A 75 -28.54 -10.52 23.49
N PHE A 76 -29.10 -9.35 23.24
CA PHE A 76 -28.93 -8.60 22.00
C PHE A 76 -27.47 -8.16 21.79
N TYR A 77 -26.85 -7.56 22.82
CA TYR A 77 -25.45 -7.15 22.80
C TYR A 77 -24.51 -8.33 22.55
N ARG A 78 -24.66 -9.42 23.32
CA ARG A 78 -23.85 -10.63 23.16
C ARG A 78 -23.92 -11.20 21.75
N GLN A 79 -25.11 -11.21 21.16
CA GLN A 79 -25.30 -11.70 19.80
C GLN A 79 -24.59 -10.80 18.77
N ALA A 80 -24.74 -9.48 18.91
CA ALA A 80 -24.09 -8.51 18.02
C ALA A 80 -22.55 -8.60 18.12
N LEU A 81 -22.01 -8.69 19.33
CA LEU A 81 -20.57 -8.82 19.55
C LEU A 81 -20.03 -10.13 18.96
N ARG A 82 -20.77 -11.23 19.12
CA ARG A 82 -20.40 -12.52 18.53
C ARG A 82 -20.31 -12.46 17.00
N PHE A 83 -21.28 -11.81 16.35
CA PHE A 83 -21.24 -11.62 14.90
C PHE A 83 -20.05 -10.75 14.47
N ARG A 84 -19.74 -9.69 15.23
CA ARG A 84 -18.56 -8.87 14.96
C ARG A 84 -17.28 -9.69 15.05
N VAL A 85 -17.13 -10.53 16.07
CA VAL A 85 -15.97 -11.44 16.21
C VAL A 85 -15.84 -12.37 15.01
N TYR A 86 -16.93 -12.99 14.54
CA TYR A 86 -16.89 -13.83 13.34
C TYR A 86 -16.47 -13.07 12.09
N ASP A 87 -16.97 -11.84 11.92
CA ASP A 87 -16.56 -10.99 10.82
C ASP A 87 -15.07 -10.64 10.87
N LEU A 88 -14.54 -10.34 12.05
CA LEU A 88 -13.12 -10.03 12.24
C LEU A 88 -12.24 -11.24 11.92
N ILE A 89 -12.60 -12.44 12.39
CA ILE A 89 -11.88 -13.68 12.07
C ILE A 89 -11.93 -13.98 10.57
N ARG A 90 -13.08 -13.81 9.92
CA ARG A 90 -13.20 -14.02 8.47
C ARG A 90 -12.37 -13.03 7.66
N ARG A 91 -12.32 -11.76 8.10
CA ARG A 91 -11.50 -10.71 7.47
C ARG A 91 -10.01 -11.01 7.61
N SER A 92 -9.55 -11.43 8.78
CA SER A 92 -8.13 -11.78 9.00
C SER A 92 -7.69 -12.95 8.13
N GLN A 93 -8.53 -13.98 7.99
CA GLN A 93 -8.26 -15.10 7.08
C GLN A 93 -8.21 -14.67 5.60
N THR A 94 -9.11 -13.76 5.19
CA THR A 94 -9.13 -13.22 3.83
C THR A 94 -7.87 -12.42 3.53
N LYS A 95 -7.43 -11.57 4.49
CA LYS A 95 -6.18 -10.81 4.39
C LYS A 95 -4.98 -11.74 4.26
N LYS A 96 -4.85 -12.74 5.15
CA LYS A 96 -3.77 -13.74 5.09
C LYS A 96 -3.74 -14.49 3.76
N ARG A 97 -4.90 -14.86 3.21
CA ARG A 97 -4.99 -15.52 1.89
C ARG A 97 -4.50 -14.61 0.76
N LEU A 98 -4.94 -13.35 0.77
CA LEU A 98 -4.56 -12.38 -0.26
C LEU A 98 -3.06 -12.06 -0.19
N GLU A 99 -2.52 -11.91 1.02
CA GLU A 99 -1.09 -11.75 1.26
C GLU A 99 -0.32 -12.99 0.81
N GLY A 100 -0.76 -14.19 1.15
CA GLY A 100 -0.12 -15.43 0.68
C GLY A 100 -0.15 -15.60 -0.85
N GLN A 101 -1.20 -15.13 -1.52
CA GLN A 101 -1.28 -15.15 -2.99
C GLN A 101 -0.36 -14.12 -3.66
N ARG A 102 -0.07 -12.99 -2.99
CA ARG A 102 0.78 -11.91 -3.51
C ARG A 102 2.20 -11.97 -3.00
N ALA A 103 2.46 -12.74 -1.95
CA ALA A 103 3.77 -12.90 -1.36
C ALA A 103 4.64 -13.74 -2.29
N VAL A 104 5.73 -13.14 -2.75
CA VAL A 104 6.76 -13.81 -3.52
C VAL A 104 7.94 -14.03 -2.59
N SER A 105 8.48 -15.26 -2.54
CA SER A 105 9.65 -15.55 -1.72
C SER A 105 10.85 -14.75 -2.24
N LEU A 106 11.41 -13.92 -1.37
CA LEU A 106 12.62 -13.13 -1.62
C LEU A 106 13.83 -14.02 -1.92
N GLU A 107 13.96 -15.15 -1.23
CA GLU A 107 15.06 -16.09 -1.48
C GLU A 107 14.88 -16.80 -2.82
N ALA A 108 13.67 -17.26 -3.14
CA ALA A 108 13.40 -17.95 -4.39
C ALA A 108 13.47 -17.02 -5.61
N ASN A 109 13.27 -15.71 -5.41
CA ASN A 109 13.27 -14.71 -6.48
C ASN A 109 14.40 -13.68 -6.27
N ARG A 110 15.49 -14.09 -5.61
CA ARG A 110 16.61 -13.22 -5.24
C ARG A 110 17.14 -12.42 -6.44
N THR A 111 17.31 -13.09 -7.59
CA THR A 111 17.79 -12.46 -8.83
C THR A 111 16.79 -11.41 -9.35
N TYR A 112 15.52 -11.78 -9.48
CA TYR A 112 14.46 -10.87 -9.93
C TYR A 112 14.34 -9.64 -9.03
N VAL A 113 14.36 -9.82 -7.70
CA VAL A 113 14.28 -8.72 -6.74
C VAL A 113 15.55 -7.85 -6.79
N SER A 114 16.74 -8.46 -6.88
CA SER A 114 18.01 -7.73 -7.02
C SER A 114 18.06 -6.88 -8.30
N GLU A 115 17.37 -7.29 -9.36
CA GLU A 115 17.35 -6.59 -10.64
C GLU A 115 16.21 -5.56 -10.74
N THR A 116 15.12 -5.70 -9.97
CA THR A 116 13.94 -4.83 -10.06
C THR A 116 13.79 -3.85 -8.89
N VAL A 117 14.36 -4.13 -7.73
CA VAL A 117 14.39 -3.22 -6.59
C VAL A 117 15.71 -2.45 -6.64
N GLY A 118 15.76 -1.43 -7.51
CA GLY A 118 16.89 -0.52 -7.57
C GLY A 118 16.92 0.42 -6.37
N ASP A 119 18.08 0.55 -5.72
CA ASP A 119 18.30 1.60 -4.73
C ASP A 119 18.23 2.95 -5.46
N SER A 120 17.26 3.79 -5.09
CA SER A 120 17.03 5.09 -5.73
C SER A 120 18.27 6.00 -5.69
N ARG A 121 19.23 5.73 -4.79
CA ARG A 121 20.52 6.44 -4.72
C ARG A 121 21.51 5.99 -5.80
N TRP A 122 21.48 4.71 -6.19
CA TRP A 122 22.34 4.17 -7.25
C TRP A 122 21.99 4.77 -8.62
N HIS A 123 20.69 4.92 -8.88
CA HIS A 123 20.20 5.53 -10.13
C HIS A 123 20.60 6.99 -10.32
N LEU A 124 20.82 7.76 -9.24
CA LEU A 124 21.22 9.17 -9.36
C LEU A 124 22.66 9.30 -9.88
N ARG A 125 23.57 8.42 -9.45
CA ARG A 125 24.96 8.45 -9.87
C ARG A 125 25.11 8.02 -11.33
N GLU A 126 24.52 6.90 -11.72
CA GLU A 126 24.55 6.44 -13.13
C GLU A 126 23.87 7.48 -14.05
N ALA A 127 22.78 8.11 -13.60
CA ALA A 127 22.14 9.17 -14.37
C ALA A 127 23.04 10.40 -14.54
N LEU A 128 23.78 10.80 -13.49
CA LEU A 128 24.72 11.91 -13.56
C LEU A 128 25.92 11.59 -14.47
N GLU A 129 26.50 10.39 -14.36
CA GLU A 129 27.59 9.92 -15.22
C GLU A 129 27.16 9.89 -16.70
N VAL A 130 25.95 9.40 -16.99
CA VAL A 130 25.39 9.43 -18.35
C VAL A 130 25.12 10.86 -18.82
N GLN A 131 24.59 11.74 -17.96
CA GLN A 131 24.35 13.14 -18.31
C GLN A 131 25.65 13.89 -18.62
N GLU A 132 26.70 13.67 -17.84
CA GLU A 132 28.02 14.28 -18.04
C GLU A 132 28.68 13.76 -19.33
N ALA A 133 28.63 12.45 -19.57
CA ALA A 133 29.12 11.85 -20.81
C ALA A 133 28.38 12.40 -22.03
N VAL A 134 27.05 12.50 -21.99
CA VAL A 134 26.24 13.05 -23.09
C VAL A 134 26.48 14.54 -23.29
N ALA A 135 26.72 15.32 -22.22
CA ALA A 135 27.04 16.74 -22.33
C ALA A 135 28.43 16.99 -22.93
N THR A 136 29.39 16.08 -22.68
CA THR A 136 30.78 16.20 -23.14
C THR A 136 30.99 15.63 -24.54
N LEU A 137 30.19 14.62 -24.93
CA LEU A 137 30.28 13.92 -26.21
C LEU A 137 30.28 14.85 -27.45
N PRO A 138 29.42 15.89 -27.57
CA PRO A 138 29.42 16.82 -28.70
C PRO A 138 30.78 17.45 -29.01
N ARG A 139 31.65 17.63 -28.00
CA ARG A 139 32.99 18.22 -28.17
C ARG A 139 34.01 17.24 -28.77
N ARG A 140 33.77 15.92 -28.66
CA ARG A 140 34.63 14.85 -29.20
C ARG A 140 34.14 14.31 -30.54
N LEU A 141 32.94 14.69 -31.00
CA LEU A 141 32.39 14.28 -32.29
C LEU A 141 32.84 15.19 -33.41
N SER A 142 33.15 14.61 -34.57
CA SER A 142 33.30 15.40 -35.81
C SER A 142 31.96 16.02 -36.24
N PRO A 143 31.95 17.05 -37.10
CA PRO A 143 30.70 17.68 -37.56
C PRO A 143 29.70 16.68 -38.16
N VAL A 144 30.20 15.67 -38.88
CA VAL A 144 29.38 14.60 -39.48
C VAL A 144 28.84 13.64 -38.42
N GLU A 145 29.67 13.28 -37.43
CA GLU A 145 29.24 12.42 -36.31
C GLU A 145 28.21 13.11 -35.42
N HIS A 146 28.41 14.39 -35.10
CA HIS A 146 27.49 15.17 -34.30
C HIS A 146 26.11 15.29 -34.97
N ALA A 147 26.11 15.57 -36.27
CA ALA A 147 24.94 15.59 -37.12
C ALA A 147 24.16 14.25 -37.11
N VAL A 148 24.85 13.14 -37.36
CA VAL A 148 24.25 11.80 -37.40
C VAL A 148 23.77 11.36 -36.01
N PHE A 149 24.54 11.65 -34.96
CA PHE A 149 24.17 11.31 -33.59
C PHE A 149 22.95 12.10 -33.10
N GLY A 150 22.87 13.39 -33.42
CA GLY A 150 21.70 14.21 -33.08
C GLY A 150 20.41 13.71 -33.75
N ASP A 151 20.48 13.25 -34.99
CA ASP A 151 19.32 12.68 -35.68
C ASP A 151 18.93 11.30 -35.12
N LEU A 152 19.91 10.52 -34.68
CA LEU A 152 19.68 9.24 -34.00
C LEU A 152 18.95 9.45 -32.67
N LEU A 153 19.33 10.48 -31.89
CA LEU A 153 18.65 10.85 -30.65
C LEU A 153 17.19 11.29 -30.87
N ARG A 154 16.86 11.83 -32.05
CA ARG A 154 15.49 12.16 -32.44
C ARG A 154 14.70 10.96 -32.98
N GLY A 155 15.31 9.76 -33.04
CA GLY A 155 14.67 8.53 -33.48
C GLY A 155 14.60 8.34 -35.00
N HIS A 156 15.37 9.10 -35.78
CA HIS A 156 15.39 8.93 -37.23
C HIS A 156 16.10 7.62 -37.64
N SER A 157 15.59 6.97 -38.69
CA SER A 157 16.22 5.76 -39.24
C SER A 157 17.49 6.12 -40.02
N LEU A 158 18.44 5.17 -40.12
CA LEU A 158 19.71 5.39 -40.82
C LEU A 158 19.51 5.80 -42.29
N GLN A 159 18.47 5.25 -42.93
CA GLN A 159 18.09 5.61 -44.31
C GLN A 159 17.56 7.04 -44.39
N HIS A 160 16.76 7.48 -43.41
CA HIS A 160 16.26 8.84 -43.33
C HIS A 160 17.39 9.85 -43.09
N ILE A 161 18.38 9.50 -42.25
CA ILE A 161 19.57 10.33 -41.98
C ILE A 161 20.44 10.44 -43.24
N SER A 162 20.64 9.33 -43.95
CA SER A 162 21.40 9.29 -45.22
C SER A 162 20.77 10.23 -46.26
N HIS A 163 19.45 10.14 -46.46
CA HIS A 163 18.73 11.02 -47.39
C HIS A 163 18.71 12.48 -46.94
N GLY A 164 18.41 12.76 -45.67
CA GLY A 164 18.28 14.10 -45.14
C GLY A 164 19.60 14.89 -45.13
N ARG A 165 20.74 14.20 -45.02
CA ARG A 165 22.08 14.82 -44.97
C ARG A 165 22.93 14.60 -46.22
N GLN A 166 22.39 13.94 -47.25
CA GLN A 166 23.11 13.60 -48.48
C GLN A 166 24.42 12.84 -48.23
N LEU A 167 24.41 11.96 -47.22
CA LEU A 167 25.54 11.11 -46.86
C LEU A 167 25.32 9.70 -47.38
N THR A 168 26.37 9.00 -47.78
CA THR A 168 26.25 7.59 -48.20
C THR A 168 25.98 6.69 -46.99
N MET A 169 25.27 5.58 -47.20
CA MET A 169 24.99 4.61 -46.13
C MET A 169 26.23 4.15 -45.35
N PRO A 170 27.39 3.85 -45.99
CA PRO A 170 28.63 3.53 -45.28
C PRO A 170 29.17 4.67 -44.40
N GLN A 171 28.99 5.93 -44.81
CA GLN A 171 29.39 7.09 -44.02
C GLN A 171 28.52 7.25 -42.78
N VAL A 172 27.20 7.01 -42.90
CA VAL A 172 26.26 7.05 -41.78
C VAL A 172 26.54 5.94 -40.78
N THR A 173 26.72 4.69 -41.24
CA THR A 173 27.03 3.56 -40.36
C THR A 173 28.37 3.73 -39.65
N GLY A 174 29.40 4.21 -40.37
CA GLY A 174 30.69 4.54 -39.79
C GLY A 174 30.61 5.66 -38.75
N ALA A 175 29.84 6.72 -39.02
CA ALA A 175 29.62 7.81 -38.08
C ALA A 175 28.87 7.34 -36.81
N VAL A 176 27.84 6.51 -36.94
CA VAL A 176 27.14 5.90 -35.79
C VAL A 176 28.08 5.04 -34.97
N HIS A 177 28.89 4.19 -35.62
CA HIS A 177 29.84 3.33 -34.95
C HIS A 177 30.87 4.14 -34.14
N ARG A 178 31.52 5.13 -34.77
CA ARG A 178 32.50 5.99 -34.10
C ARG A 178 31.88 6.81 -32.97
N SER A 179 30.65 7.30 -33.13
CA SER A 179 29.93 8.01 -32.06
C SER A 179 29.65 7.11 -30.86
N ARG A 180 29.28 5.84 -31.09
CA ARG A 180 29.08 4.84 -30.03
C ARG A 180 30.37 4.46 -29.33
N VAL A 181 31.47 4.32 -30.05
CA VAL A 181 32.79 4.03 -29.46
C VAL A 181 33.21 5.17 -28.53
N LYS A 182 33.14 6.43 -29.00
CA LYS A 182 33.48 7.61 -28.19
C LYS A 182 32.57 7.77 -26.96
N LEU A 183 31.28 7.46 -27.07
CA LEU A 183 30.37 7.45 -25.93
C LEU A 183 30.75 6.35 -24.91
N ARG A 184 31.15 5.17 -25.38
CA ARG A 184 31.61 4.08 -24.50
C ARG A 184 32.92 4.42 -23.79
N GLU A 185 33.84 5.09 -24.47
CA GLU A 185 35.08 5.58 -23.85
C GLU A 185 34.78 6.58 -22.75
N LEU A 186 33.85 7.53 -22.97
CA LEU A 186 33.44 8.50 -21.95
C LEU A 186 32.70 7.91 -20.75
N LEU A 187 32.00 6.78 -20.94
CA LEU A 187 31.33 6.07 -19.85
C LEU A 187 32.27 5.08 -19.12
N ALA A 188 33.49 4.90 -19.62
CA ALA A 188 34.51 4.03 -19.04
C ALA A 188 35.67 4.81 -18.39
N GLU A 189 35.74 6.13 -18.62
CA GLU A 189 36.54 7.10 -17.86
C GLU A 189 35.92 7.34 -16.48
#